data_AF-A0A9P5PKB1-F1
#
_entry.id   AF-A0A9P5PKB1-F1
#
_cell.length_a   1.000
_cell.length_b   1.000
_cell.length_c   1.000
_cell.angle_alpha   90.00
_cell.angle_beta   90.00
_cell.angle_gamma   90.00
#
_symmetry.space_group_name_H-M   'P 1'
#
loop_
_entity.id
_entity.type
_entity.pdbx_description
1 polymer ?
#
loop_
_entity_poly.entity_id
_entity_poly.type
_entity_poly.pdbx_seq_one_letter_code
_entity_poly.pdbx_strand_id
1 'polypeptide(L)'
;LSWIRVGLYGALLVFSLGLLVLACARINYTLHLASTDPLNNGKAFYDPVVPELIFTTLITMGWSGLMLFLFFNNTSKIQFLRLYGDELIGLVLLWLLWIGGAASATTLWGNLSFCQQFSPCQIISALETFAWFGWITLTAMIIISVVVVI
;
A
#
# COMPACT_ATOMS: atom_id res chain seq x y z
N LEU A 1 -22.26 9.15 -5.75
CA LEU A 1 -20.88 8.80 -6.12
C LEU A 1 -19.81 9.35 -5.17
N SER A 2 -19.94 10.60 -4.72
CA SER A 2 -18.96 11.22 -3.80
C SER A 2 -18.76 10.44 -2.49
N TRP A 3 -19.83 9.91 -1.90
CA TRP A 3 -19.73 9.06 -0.71
C TRP A 3 -19.00 7.72 -0.95
N ILE A 4 -19.12 7.15 -2.13
CA ILE A 4 -18.40 5.92 -2.52
C ILE A 4 -16.90 6.21 -2.61
N ARG A 5 -16.52 7.37 -3.16
CA ARG A 5 -15.12 7.83 -3.23
C ARG A 5 -14.52 8.02 -1.83
N VAL A 6 -15.26 8.63 -0.91
CA VAL A 6 -14.83 8.78 0.50
C VAL A 6 -14.62 7.40 1.14
N GLY A 7 -15.54 6.46 0.92
CA GLY A 7 -15.39 5.08 1.39
C GLY A 7 -14.15 4.38 0.81
N LEU A 8 -13.88 4.54 -0.48
CA LEU A 8 -12.71 3.98 -1.16
C LEU A 8 -11.40 4.60 -0.66
N TYR A 9 -11.32 5.92 -0.47
CA TYR A 9 -10.16 6.57 0.14
C TYR A 9 -9.96 6.12 1.59
N GLY A 10 -11.04 5.91 2.35
CA GLY A 10 -10.99 5.35 3.69
C GLY A 10 -10.46 3.91 3.71
N ALA A 11 -10.95 3.05 2.80
CA ALA A 11 -10.46 1.68 2.65
C ALA A 11 -8.97 1.65 2.25
N LEU A 12 -8.57 2.50 1.31
CA LEU A 12 -7.18 2.66 0.90
C LEU A 12 -6.28 3.09 2.06
N LEU A 13 -6.77 3.97 2.95
CA LEU A 13 -6.07 4.37 4.17
C LEU A 13 -5.84 3.18 5.10
N VAL A 14 -6.89 2.38 5.34
CA VAL A 14 -6.81 1.19 6.20
C VAL A 14 -5.85 0.16 5.62
N PHE A 15 -5.92 -0.12 4.32
CA PHE A 15 -4.97 -1.03 3.66
C PHE A 15 -3.55 -0.50 3.70
N SER A 16 -3.34 0.79 3.47
CA SER A 16 -2.01 1.43 3.56
C SER A 16 -1.44 1.35 4.97
N LEU A 17 -2.26 1.59 5.98
CA LEU A 17 -1.86 1.53 7.39
C LEU A 17 -1.53 0.09 7.81
N GLY A 18 -2.36 -0.88 7.42
CA GLY A 18 -2.09 -2.30 7.67
C GLY A 18 -0.77 -2.75 7.04
N LEU A 19 -0.54 -2.37 5.78
CA LEU A 19 0.69 -2.68 5.07
C LEU A 19 1.90 -1.99 5.71
N LEU A 20 1.79 -0.71 6.11
CA LEU A 20 2.85 0.02 6.81
C LEU A 20 3.25 -0.67 8.13
N VAL A 21 2.26 -1.06 8.96
CA VAL A 21 2.52 -1.73 10.23
C VAL A 21 3.21 -3.07 10.03
N LEU A 22 2.74 -3.88 9.07
CA LEU A 22 3.35 -5.16 8.74
C LEU A 22 4.76 -4.98 8.16
N ALA A 23 4.99 -3.96 7.34
CA ALA A 23 6.29 -3.66 6.75
C ALA A 23 7.30 -3.23 7.82
N CYS A 24 6.88 -2.39 8.77
CA CYS A 24 7.69 -2.03 9.94
C CYS A 24 8.03 -3.27 10.79
N ALA A 25 7.06 -4.15 11.03
CA ALA A 25 7.30 -5.41 11.75
C ALA A 25 8.31 -6.30 11.02
N ARG A 26 8.23 -6.37 9.68
CA ARG A 26 9.18 -7.12 8.85
C ARG A 26 10.59 -6.53 8.91
N ILE A 27 10.76 -5.21 8.74
CA ILE A 27 12.08 -4.57 8.84
C ILE A 27 12.68 -4.79 10.22
N ASN A 28 11.88 -4.63 11.27
CA ASN A 28 12.36 -4.83 12.64
C ASN A 28 12.85 -6.26 12.85
N TYR A 29 12.11 -7.24 12.33
CA TYR A 29 12.52 -8.64 12.34
C TYR A 29 13.83 -8.84 11.55
N THR A 30 13.89 -8.41 10.29
CA THR A 30 15.07 -8.64 9.42
C THR A 30 16.36 -8.00 9.92
N LEU A 31 16.27 -6.90 10.67
CA LEU A 31 17.41 -6.21 11.26
C LEU A 31 17.80 -6.75 12.65
N HIS A 32 16.87 -7.33 13.40
CA HIS A 32 17.09 -7.86 14.76
C HIS A 32 16.85 -9.38 14.84
N LEU A 33 17.35 -10.14 13.86
CA LEU A 33 17.28 -11.60 13.91
C LEU A 33 18.07 -12.13 15.12
N ALA A 34 17.46 -13.04 15.87
CA ALA A 34 18.17 -13.80 16.89
C ALA A 34 19.16 -14.78 16.22
N SER A 35 20.34 -14.95 16.81
CA SER A 35 21.40 -15.81 16.24
C SER A 35 21.00 -17.29 16.09
N THR A 36 19.88 -17.72 16.70
CA THR A 36 19.34 -19.08 16.67
C THR A 36 18.17 -19.27 15.70
N ASP A 37 17.87 -18.28 14.85
CA ASP A 37 16.71 -18.34 13.96
C ASP A 37 16.91 -19.37 12.83
N PRO A 38 16.04 -20.40 12.70
CA PRO A 38 16.20 -21.48 11.74
C PRO A 38 16.05 -21.03 10.27
N LEU A 39 15.47 -19.86 10.00
CA LEU A 39 15.12 -19.46 8.63
C LEU A 39 16.27 -18.82 7.84
N ASN A 40 17.19 -18.14 8.51
CA ASN A 40 18.38 -17.54 7.86
C ASN A 40 19.66 -17.73 8.69
N ASN A 41 19.71 -18.77 9.53
CA ASN A 41 20.85 -19.09 10.38
C ASN A 41 21.31 -17.89 11.23
N GLY A 42 20.35 -17.07 11.68
CA GLY A 42 20.59 -15.86 12.47
C GLY A 42 21.26 -14.68 11.74
N LYS A 43 21.41 -14.71 10.42
CA LYS A 43 22.02 -13.59 9.67
C LYS A 43 20.98 -12.54 9.31
N ALA A 44 21.19 -11.30 9.77
CA ALA A 44 20.42 -10.16 9.30
C ALA A 44 20.59 -9.98 7.78
N PHE A 45 19.51 -9.62 7.09
CA PHE A 45 19.52 -9.35 5.66
C PHE A 45 18.62 -8.16 5.33
N TYR A 46 18.93 -7.47 4.23
CA TYR A 46 18.15 -6.33 3.77
C TYR A 46 17.24 -6.76 2.63
N ASP A 47 15.93 -6.63 2.81
CA ASP A 47 14.92 -6.90 1.79
C ASP A 47 14.51 -5.56 1.14
N PRO A 48 14.89 -5.31 -0.13
CA PRO A 48 14.64 -4.02 -0.79
C PRO A 48 13.17 -3.77 -1.10
N VAL A 49 12.30 -4.79 -1.06
CA VAL A 49 10.85 -4.64 -1.31
C VAL A 49 10.17 -3.91 -0.16
N VAL A 50 10.59 -4.18 1.07
CA VAL A 50 9.95 -3.62 2.26
C VAL A 50 10.04 -2.09 2.33
N PRO A 51 11.20 -1.43 2.11
CA PRO A 51 11.27 0.04 2.07
C PRO A 51 10.51 0.65 0.88
N GLU A 52 10.43 -0.02 -0.27
CA GLU A 52 9.57 0.39 -1.39
C GLU A 52 8.10 0.45 -0.99
N LEU A 53 7.62 -0.60 -0.30
CA LEU A 53 6.25 -0.68 0.22
C LEU A 53 5.98 0.37 1.32
N ILE A 54 6.95 0.64 2.20
CA ILE A 54 6.83 1.71 3.20
C ILE A 54 6.71 3.08 2.53
N PHE A 55 7.56 3.37 1.54
CA PHE A 55 7.49 4.62 0.79
C PHE A 55 6.13 4.78 0.09
N THR A 56 5.68 3.72 -0.58
CA THR A 56 4.40 3.69 -1.28
C THR A 56 3.23 3.93 -0.34
N THR A 57 3.21 3.27 0.82
CA THR A 57 2.13 3.44 1.81
C THR A 57 2.14 4.83 2.45
N LEU A 58 3.29 5.42 2.75
CA LEU A 58 3.38 6.79 3.28
C LEU A 58 2.85 7.84 2.31
N ILE A 59 3.23 7.77 1.04
CA ILE A 59 2.69 8.67 0.01
C ILE A 59 1.20 8.45 -0.15
N THR A 60 0.75 7.20 -0.16
CA THR A 60 -0.68 6.87 -0.29
C THR A 60 -1.50 7.41 0.89
N MET A 61 -1.00 7.29 2.11
CA MET A 61 -1.61 7.87 3.31
C MET A 61 -1.67 9.39 3.25
N GLY A 62 -0.59 10.03 2.81
CA GLY A 62 -0.56 11.48 2.61
C GLY A 62 -1.59 11.94 1.58
N TRP A 63 -1.66 11.25 0.43
CA TRP A 63 -2.61 11.57 -0.64
C TRP A 63 -4.06 11.35 -0.24
N SER A 64 -4.37 10.17 0.34
CA SER A 64 -5.72 9.84 0.81
C SER A 64 -6.18 10.74 1.94
N GLY A 65 -5.30 11.06 2.90
CA GLY A 65 -5.56 12.01 3.97
C GLY A 65 -5.85 13.42 3.43
N LEU A 66 -5.06 13.89 2.45
CA LEU A 66 -5.29 15.17 1.78
C LEU A 66 -6.64 15.19 1.07
N MET A 67 -6.99 14.14 0.33
CA MET A 67 -8.28 14.04 -0.38
C MET A 67 -9.47 14.02 0.58
N LEU A 68 -9.39 13.27 1.67
CA LEU A 68 -10.43 13.26 2.71
C LEU A 68 -10.55 14.61 3.41
N PHE A 69 -9.42 15.25 3.74
CA PHE A 69 -9.41 16.57 4.37
C PHE A 69 -10.08 17.62 3.47
N LEU A 70 -9.78 17.63 2.17
CA LEU A 70 -10.43 18.52 1.21
C LEU A 70 -11.93 18.25 1.07
N PHE A 71 -12.35 16.99 1.16
CA PHE A 71 -13.77 16.64 1.12
C PHE A 71 -14.54 17.17 2.33
N PHE A 72 -14.00 17.00 3.55
CA PHE A 72 -14.67 17.46 4.77
C PHE A 72 -14.56 18.97 4.98
N ASN A 73 -13.45 19.59 4.55
CA ASN A 73 -13.20 21.00 4.74
C ASN A 73 -13.71 21.83 3.54
N ASN A 74 -15.04 21.97 3.46
CA ASN A 74 -15.76 22.64 2.37
C ASN A 74 -15.41 24.14 2.20
N THR A 75 -14.64 24.71 3.14
CA THR A 75 -14.18 26.11 3.15
C THR A 75 -12.90 26.32 2.32
N SER A 76 -12.09 25.27 2.13
CA SER A 76 -10.85 25.32 1.34
C SER A 76 -11.16 25.05 -0.13
N LYS A 77 -11.68 26.05 -0.83
CA LYS A 77 -11.83 26.03 -2.30
C LYS A 77 -10.46 26.10 -2.98
N ILE A 78 -9.63 25.07 -2.86
CA ILE A 78 -8.42 24.93 -3.66
C ILE A 78 -8.88 24.55 -5.07
N GLN A 79 -9.05 25.56 -5.91
CA GLN A 79 -9.59 25.44 -7.27
C GLN A 79 -8.74 24.51 -8.16
N PHE A 80 -7.45 24.34 -7.81
CA PHE A 80 -6.47 23.53 -8.53
C PHE A 80 -6.75 22.01 -8.41
N LEU A 81 -6.99 21.50 -7.20
CA LEU A 81 -7.30 20.08 -6.95
C LEU A 81 -8.74 19.66 -7.29
N ARG A 82 -9.54 20.58 -7.86
CA ARG A 82 -10.93 20.33 -8.23
C ARG A 82 -11.09 19.88 -9.68
N LEU A 83 -10.02 19.97 -10.50
CA LEU A 83 -10.03 19.31 -11.80
C LEU A 83 -9.85 17.80 -11.61
N TYR A 84 -10.85 17.04 -12.06
CA TYR A 84 -10.82 15.58 -12.07
C TYR A 84 -9.57 14.99 -12.77
N GLY A 85 -8.89 15.77 -13.62
CA GLY A 85 -7.62 15.39 -14.24
C GLY A 85 -6.44 15.29 -13.26
N ASP A 86 -6.33 16.21 -12.30
CA ASP A 86 -5.20 16.22 -11.35
C ASP A 86 -5.31 15.08 -10.33
N GLU A 87 -6.55 14.76 -9.93
CA GLU A 87 -6.83 13.58 -9.11
C GLU A 87 -6.45 12.28 -9.85
N LEU A 88 -6.78 12.19 -11.14
CA LEU A 88 -6.45 11.03 -11.96
C LEU A 88 -4.94 10.83 -12.10
N ILE A 89 -4.17 11.91 -12.30
CA ILE A 89 -2.71 11.85 -12.37
C ILE A 89 -2.13 11.29 -11.06
N GLY A 90 -2.59 11.78 -9.91
CA GLY A 90 -2.16 11.26 -8.61
C GLY A 90 -2.53 9.79 -8.40
N LEU A 91 -3.73 9.40 -8.80
CA LEU A 91 -4.17 7.99 -8.73
C LEU A 91 -3.35 7.07 -9.64
N VAL A 92 -3.00 7.51 -10.85
CA VAL A 92 -2.16 6.74 -11.79
C VAL A 92 -0.73 6.59 -11.26
N LEU A 93 -0.15 7.64 -10.70
CA LEU A 93 1.17 7.56 -10.07
C LEU A 93 1.18 6.59 -8.88
N LEU A 94 0.17 6.67 -8.02
CA LEU A 94 0.01 5.70 -6.92
C LEU A 94 -0.18 4.28 -7.46
N TRP A 95 -0.99 4.11 -8.50
CA TRP A 95 -1.22 2.80 -9.11
C TRP A 95 0.08 2.16 -9.61
N LEU A 96 0.99 2.94 -10.21
CA LEU A 96 2.31 2.47 -10.65
C LEU A 96 3.22 2.09 -9.47
N LEU A 97 3.18 2.83 -8.37
CA LEU A 97 3.95 2.48 -7.17
C LEU A 97 3.43 1.19 -6.53
N TRP A 98 2.11 1.03 -6.44
CA TRP A 98 1.49 -0.17 -5.85
C TRP A 98 1.71 -1.43 -6.69
N ILE A 99 1.63 -1.34 -8.03
CA ILE A 99 1.92 -2.50 -8.89
C ILE A 99 3.40 -2.88 -8.84
N GLY A 100 4.31 -1.89 -8.76
CA GLY A 100 5.74 -2.13 -8.58
C GLY A 100 6.02 -2.94 -7.32
N GLY A 101 5.52 -2.46 -6.17
CA GLY A 101 5.69 -3.14 -4.89
C GLY A 101 5.01 -4.51 -4.81
N ALA A 102 3.84 -4.68 -5.42
CA ALA A 102 3.15 -5.98 -5.46
C ALA A 102 3.88 -6.99 -6.37
N ALA A 103 4.36 -6.55 -7.53
CA ALA A 103 5.09 -7.40 -8.47
C ALA A 103 6.48 -7.79 -7.92
N SER A 104 7.20 -6.85 -7.31
CA SER A 104 8.50 -7.12 -6.68
C SER A 104 8.35 -8.09 -5.51
N ALA A 105 7.33 -7.91 -4.65
CA ALA A 105 6.98 -8.85 -3.59
C ALA A 105 6.70 -10.27 -4.11
N THR A 106 5.84 -10.39 -5.13
CA THR A 106 5.44 -11.69 -5.70
C THR A 106 6.64 -12.44 -6.30
N THR A 107 7.52 -11.72 -6.99
CA THR A 107 8.69 -12.32 -7.67
C THR A 107 9.82 -12.71 -6.71
N LEU A 108 10.07 -11.91 -5.67
CA LEU A 108 11.15 -12.16 -4.72
C LEU A 108 10.79 -13.18 -3.64
N TRP A 109 9.54 -13.17 -3.15
CA TRP A 109 9.13 -14.09 -2.08
C TRP A 109 8.60 -15.43 -2.59
N GLY A 110 8.06 -15.46 -3.83
CA GLY A 110 7.71 -16.70 -4.52
C GLY A 110 6.64 -17.53 -3.79
N ASN A 111 6.77 -18.85 -3.80
CA ASN A 111 5.74 -19.75 -3.27
C ASN A 111 5.93 -20.02 -1.77
N LEU A 112 5.16 -19.34 -0.93
CA LEU A 112 5.26 -19.40 0.54
C LEU A 112 4.41 -20.51 1.19
N SER A 113 3.71 -21.33 0.40
CA SER A 113 2.80 -22.38 0.94
C SER A 113 3.49 -23.38 1.87
N PHE A 114 4.78 -23.64 1.64
CA PHE A 114 5.59 -24.57 2.43
C PHE A 114 5.91 -24.08 3.86
N CYS A 115 5.88 -22.76 4.11
CA CYS A 115 6.46 -22.15 5.31
C CYS A 115 5.40 -21.50 6.23
N GLN A 116 4.09 -21.68 5.96
CA GLN A 116 3.01 -21.08 6.74
C GLN A 116 3.00 -21.44 8.24
N GLN A 117 3.72 -22.49 8.65
CA GLN A 117 3.88 -22.85 10.06
C GLN A 117 4.68 -21.80 10.86
N PHE A 118 5.50 -20.99 10.19
CA PHE A 118 6.35 -19.98 10.84
C PHE A 118 5.70 -18.59 10.75
N SER A 119 5.60 -17.91 11.90
CA SER A 119 5.14 -16.51 12.00
C SER A 119 5.76 -15.54 10.97
N PRO A 120 7.08 -15.57 10.66
CA PRO A 120 7.65 -14.68 9.66
C PRO A 120 7.07 -14.89 8.25
N CYS A 121 6.70 -16.12 7.88
CA CYS A 121 6.12 -16.42 6.58
C CYS A 121 4.67 -15.89 6.47
N GLN A 122 3.91 -15.96 7.56
CA GLN A 122 2.55 -15.41 7.63
C GLN A 122 2.54 -13.89 7.42
N ILE A 123 3.53 -13.17 7.98
CA ILE A 123 3.67 -11.72 7.80
C ILE A 123 3.94 -11.37 6.33
N ILE A 124 4.81 -12.13 5.65
CA ILE A 124 5.12 -11.91 4.23
C ILE A 124 3.89 -12.15 3.36
N SER A 125 3.16 -13.24 3.61
CA SER A 125 1.92 -13.54 2.88
C SER A 125 0.84 -12.48 3.11
N ALA A 126 0.72 -11.96 4.34
CA ALA A 126 -0.17 -10.85 4.63
C ALA A 126 0.27 -9.57 3.90
N LEU A 127 1.56 -9.23 3.89
CA LEU A 127 2.11 -8.08 3.16
C LEU A 127 1.75 -8.12 1.68
N GLU A 128 1.97 -9.26 1.02
CA GLU A 128 1.65 -9.47 -0.38
C GLU A 128 0.14 -9.30 -0.63
N THR A 129 -0.69 -9.90 0.22
CA THR A 129 -2.15 -9.82 0.11
C THR A 129 -2.65 -8.38 0.25
N PHE A 130 -2.14 -7.62 1.23
CA PHE A 130 -2.49 -6.21 1.41
C PHE A 130 -1.97 -5.34 0.26
N ALA A 131 -0.80 -5.65 -0.31
CA ALA A 131 -0.28 -4.96 -1.50
C ALA A 131 -1.25 -5.11 -2.69
N TRP A 132 -1.69 -6.34 -2.97
CA TRP A 132 -2.67 -6.59 -4.03
C TRP A 132 -4.03 -5.95 -3.76
N PHE A 133 -4.53 -5.99 -2.51
CA PHE A 133 -5.80 -5.34 -2.19
C PHE A 133 -5.76 -3.81 -2.34
N GLY A 134 -4.67 -3.15 -1.97
CA GLY A 134 -4.53 -1.71 -2.22
C GLY A 134 -4.47 -1.39 -3.71
N TRP A 135 -3.78 -2.20 -4.52
CA TRP A 135 -3.76 -2.05 -5.98
C TRP A 135 -5.15 -2.23 -6.62
N ILE A 136 -5.91 -3.26 -6.21
CA ILE A 136 -7.29 -3.48 -6.68
C ILE A 136 -8.17 -2.27 -6.31
N THR A 137 -8.02 -1.76 -5.08
CA THR A 137 -8.77 -0.59 -4.62
C THR A 137 -8.46 0.64 -5.47
N LEU A 138 -7.17 0.89 -5.77
CA LEU A 138 -6.76 1.99 -6.67
C LEU A 138 -7.31 1.81 -8.09
N THR A 139 -7.30 0.59 -8.61
CA THR A 139 -7.86 0.28 -9.93
C THR A 139 -9.36 0.60 -9.98
N ALA A 140 -10.11 0.20 -8.96
CA ALA A 140 -11.53 0.53 -8.84
C ALA A 140 -11.76 2.05 -8.77
N MET A 141 -10.91 2.79 -8.04
CA MET A 141 -10.97 4.25 -7.97
C MET A 141 -10.70 4.90 -9.33
N ILE A 142 -9.68 4.45 -10.07
CA ILE A 142 -9.38 4.96 -11.42
C ILE A 142 -10.56 4.73 -12.35
N ILE A 143 -11.15 3.53 -12.36
CA ILE A 143 -12.31 3.22 -13.21
C ILE A 143 -13.48 4.16 -12.90
N ILE A 144 -13.79 4.36 -11.61
CA ILE A 144 -14.86 5.27 -11.20
C ILE A 144 -14.55 6.71 -11.63
N SER A 145 -13.31 7.17 -11.45
CA SER A 145 -12.91 8.52 -11.86
C SER A 145 -13.01 8.72 -13.38
N VAL A 146 -12.61 7.74 -14.19
CA VAL A 146 -12.74 7.80 -15.65
C VAL A 146 -14.20 7.85 -16.09
N VAL A 147 -15.07 7.01 -15.48
CA VAL A 147 -16.52 6.99 -15.80
C VAL A 147 -17.22 8.30 -15.44
N VAL A 148 -16.71 9.08 -14.50
CA VAL A 148 -17.25 10.40 -14.12
C VAL A 148 -16.78 11.52 -15.03
N VAL A 149 -15.57 11.37 -15.55
CA VAL A 149 -14.94 12.37 -16.42
C VAL A 149 -15.52 12.31 -17.84
N ILE A 150 -15.87 11.11 -18.31
CA ILE A 150 -16.56 10.87 -19.59
C ILE A 150 -18.05 11.22 -19.45
#